data_AF-A0A7K2LZ48-F1
#
_entry.id   AF-A0A7K2LZ48-F1
#
_cell.length_a   1.000
_cell.length_b   1.000
_cell.length_c   1.000
_cell.angle_alpha   90.00
_cell.angle_beta   90.00
_cell.angle_gamma   90.00
#
_symmetry.space_group_name_H-M   'P 1'
#
loop_
_entity.id
_entity.type
_entity.pdbx_description
1 polymer ?
#
loop_
_entity_poly.entity_id
_entity_poly.type
_entity_poly.pdbx_seq_one_letter_code
_entity_poly.pdbx_strand_id
1 'polypeptide(L)'
;RGWVVVSGGAYGVDGAAHRGALGSSGATVAVLACGVDRPYPRGHAALIDRIAEQGLVVGELPPGDHPTPSRFVVRNRVIAALTRGTVVVEAAYRSGSLVTARAAQRLGRHTMGVPGPATSARSAGVHELLRGGATLVTDAAEIVELVGDMGELAPARHGPVLPRDLLEPDAREVLAALPARGAATAADVARGAGTTTDDAIARLYELRSLGYVERHGEGWKLTRRAVISARAGQGGC
;
A
#
# COMPACT_ATOMS: atom_id res chain seq x y z
N ARG A 1 -6.92 -4.10 -15.60
CA ARG A 1 -7.41 -5.30 -14.89
C ARG A 1 -8.95 -5.43 -14.97
N GLY A 2 -9.61 -5.08 -16.10
CA GLY A 2 -11.07 -5.23 -16.25
C GLY A 2 -11.98 -4.35 -15.38
N TRP A 3 -11.46 -3.68 -14.34
CA TRP A 3 -12.23 -2.82 -13.44
C TRP A 3 -12.57 -1.46 -14.03
N VAL A 4 -13.77 -0.98 -13.71
CA VAL A 4 -14.25 0.37 -14.03
C VAL A 4 -14.10 1.27 -12.81
N VAL A 5 -13.47 2.43 -12.99
CA VAL A 5 -13.33 3.42 -11.91
C VAL A 5 -14.53 4.36 -11.92
N VAL A 6 -15.28 4.43 -10.81
CA VAL A 6 -16.42 5.37 -10.65
C VAL A 6 -16.02 6.48 -9.70
N SER A 7 -16.20 7.74 -10.10
CA SER A 7 -15.92 8.90 -9.25
C SER A 7 -16.75 10.12 -9.64
N GLY A 8 -16.59 11.24 -8.93
CA GLY A 8 -17.43 12.41 -9.02
C GLY A 8 -16.93 13.52 -9.94
N GLY A 9 -15.80 13.34 -10.63
CA GLY A 9 -15.21 14.37 -11.50
C GLY A 9 -14.71 15.64 -10.78
N ALA A 10 -14.70 15.68 -9.44
CA ALA A 10 -14.25 16.85 -8.69
C ALA A 10 -12.73 17.08 -8.80
N TYR A 11 -12.24 18.22 -8.30
CA TYR A 11 -10.80 18.45 -8.18
C TYR A 11 -10.13 17.47 -7.21
N GLY A 12 -8.83 17.25 -7.38
CA GLY A 12 -8.03 16.36 -6.53
C GLY A 12 -8.16 14.90 -6.94
N VAL A 13 -8.45 14.03 -5.96
CA VAL A 13 -8.44 12.57 -6.10
C VAL A 13 -9.37 12.08 -7.22
N ASP A 14 -10.58 12.63 -7.33
CA ASP A 14 -11.54 12.28 -8.39
C ASP A 14 -10.94 12.46 -9.80
N GLY A 15 -10.40 13.64 -10.09
CA GLY A 15 -9.76 13.91 -11.37
C GLY A 15 -8.52 13.06 -11.62
N ALA A 16 -7.73 12.77 -10.58
CA ALA A 16 -6.57 11.89 -10.69
C ALA A 16 -6.98 10.44 -11.00
N ALA A 17 -8.04 9.94 -10.38
CA ALA A 17 -8.57 8.61 -10.60
C ALA A 17 -9.07 8.43 -12.05
N HIS A 18 -9.84 9.39 -12.57
CA HIS A 18 -10.29 9.37 -13.96
C HIS A 18 -9.12 9.41 -14.95
N ARG A 19 -8.13 10.29 -14.72
CA ARG A 19 -6.94 10.36 -15.58
C ARG A 19 -6.14 9.07 -15.56
N GLY A 20 -5.99 8.44 -14.40
CA GLY A 20 -5.30 7.15 -14.27
C GLY A 20 -6.02 6.02 -15.02
N ALA A 21 -7.35 5.97 -14.93
CA ALA A 21 -8.16 5.01 -15.67
C ALA A 21 -8.03 5.21 -17.19
N LEU A 22 -8.21 6.44 -17.69
CA LEU A 22 -8.08 6.74 -19.11
C LEU A 22 -6.65 6.52 -19.63
N GLY A 23 -5.63 6.88 -18.84
CA GLY A 23 -4.22 6.72 -19.21
C GLY A 23 -3.78 5.25 -19.31
N SER A 24 -4.53 4.33 -18.70
CA SER A 24 -4.32 2.89 -18.81
C SER A 24 -5.23 2.21 -19.84
N SER A 25 -5.91 3.00 -20.70
CA SER A 25 -6.95 2.52 -21.63
C SER A 25 -8.08 1.74 -20.92
N GLY A 26 -8.31 2.04 -19.64
CA GLY A 26 -9.41 1.48 -18.85
C GLY A 26 -10.67 2.33 -18.95
N ALA A 27 -11.78 1.77 -18.47
CA ALA A 27 -13.07 2.46 -18.44
C ALA A 27 -13.26 3.24 -17.12
N THR A 28 -13.97 4.36 -17.21
CA THR A 28 -14.32 5.16 -16.03
C THR A 28 -15.70 5.79 -16.16
N VAL A 29 -16.37 6.00 -15.03
CA VAL A 29 -17.69 6.62 -14.93
C VAL A 29 -17.62 7.86 -14.08
N ALA A 30 -17.95 9.02 -14.64
CA ALA A 30 -18.12 10.26 -13.88
C ALA A 30 -19.59 10.45 -13.54
N VAL A 31 -19.92 10.46 -12.24
CA VAL A 31 -21.26 10.81 -11.77
C VAL A 31 -21.26 12.30 -11.46
N LEU A 32 -22.08 13.13 -12.09
CA LEU A 32 -22.08 14.59 -11.93
C LEU A 32 -23.14 15.09 -10.94
N ALA A 33 -22.86 16.23 -10.30
CA ALA A 33 -23.78 16.91 -9.38
C ALA A 33 -24.60 18.02 -10.08
N CYS A 34 -24.64 18.00 -11.41
CA CYS A 34 -25.28 18.94 -12.33
C CYS A 34 -25.87 18.17 -13.53
N GLY A 35 -26.55 18.89 -14.43
CA GLY A 35 -26.93 18.33 -15.73
C GLY A 35 -25.70 17.84 -16.50
N VAL A 36 -25.84 16.75 -17.26
CA VAL A 36 -24.73 16.13 -18.00
C VAL A 36 -24.15 17.01 -19.11
N ASP A 37 -24.92 18.00 -19.56
CA ASP A 37 -24.56 19.05 -20.51
C ASP A 37 -23.76 20.20 -19.88
N ARG A 38 -23.58 20.21 -18.56
CA ARG A 38 -22.84 21.24 -17.83
C ARG A 38 -21.62 20.64 -17.13
N PRO A 39 -20.44 20.62 -17.78
CA PRO A 39 -19.23 20.14 -17.12
C PRO A 39 -18.90 21.00 -15.90
N TYR A 40 -18.81 20.36 -14.73
CA TYR A 40 -18.36 20.99 -13.50
C TYR A 40 -17.40 20.04 -12.75
N PRO A 41 -16.27 20.56 -12.24
CA PRO A 41 -15.81 21.94 -12.34
C PRO A 41 -15.34 22.29 -13.76
N ARG A 42 -15.42 23.58 -14.15
CA ARG A 42 -15.03 24.03 -15.51
C ARG A 42 -13.60 23.65 -15.90
N GLY A 43 -12.67 23.65 -14.94
CA GLY A 43 -11.29 23.22 -15.18
C GLY A 43 -11.14 21.75 -15.56
N HIS A 44 -12.19 20.93 -15.38
CA HIS A 44 -12.24 19.54 -15.80
C HIS A 44 -13.12 19.32 -17.03
N ALA A 45 -13.53 20.35 -17.77
CA ALA A 45 -14.37 20.19 -18.97
C ALA A 45 -13.78 19.19 -19.98
N ALA A 46 -12.54 19.40 -20.41
CA ALA A 46 -11.85 18.48 -21.32
C ALA A 46 -11.67 17.06 -20.75
N LEU A 47 -11.57 16.91 -19.43
CA LEU A 47 -11.53 15.59 -18.79
C LEU A 47 -12.90 14.91 -18.87
N ILE A 48 -13.98 15.65 -18.58
CA ILE A 48 -15.35 15.13 -18.63
C ILE A 48 -15.72 14.74 -20.07
N ASP A 49 -15.34 15.56 -21.07
CA ASP A 49 -15.56 15.25 -22.48
C ASP A 49 -14.85 13.94 -22.87
N ARG A 50 -13.58 13.79 -22.47
CA ARG A 50 -12.84 12.53 -22.68
C ARG A 50 -13.48 11.33 -21.99
N ILE A 51 -14.05 11.52 -20.79
CA ILE A 51 -14.80 10.45 -20.11
C ILE A 51 -16.06 10.10 -20.89
N ALA A 52 -16.75 11.08 -21.49
CA ALA A 52 -17.93 10.82 -22.32
C ALA A 52 -17.58 10.05 -23.61
N GLU A 53 -16.40 10.29 -24.18
CA GLU A 53 -15.91 9.58 -25.38
C GLU A 53 -15.49 8.13 -25.11
N GLN A 54 -14.87 7.86 -23.95
CA GLN A 54 -14.17 6.59 -23.67
C GLN A 54 -14.77 5.81 -22.49
N GLY A 55 -15.79 6.34 -21.84
CA GLY A 55 -16.39 5.82 -20.62
C GLY A 55 -17.85 6.21 -20.53
N LEU A 56 -18.28 6.71 -19.37
CA LEU A 56 -19.67 7.13 -19.16
C LEU A 56 -19.75 8.36 -18.26
N VAL A 57 -20.65 9.27 -18.61
CA VAL A 57 -21.05 10.40 -17.75
C VAL A 57 -22.50 10.16 -17.31
N VAL A 58 -22.74 10.21 -16.00
CA VAL A 58 -24.05 9.96 -15.39
C VAL A 58 -24.47 11.19 -14.61
N GLY A 59 -25.73 11.63 -14.74
CA GLY A 59 -26.32 12.69 -13.93
C GLY A 59 -27.77 12.37 -13.60
N GLU A 60 -28.21 12.70 -12.39
CA GLU A 60 -29.62 12.55 -11.98
C GLU A 60 -30.44 13.84 -12.19
N LEU A 61 -29.78 14.93 -12.58
CA LEU A 61 -30.42 16.23 -12.77
C LEU A 61 -30.72 16.48 -14.26
N PRO A 62 -31.81 17.20 -14.57
CA PRO A 62 -32.13 17.57 -15.94
C PRO A 62 -31.00 18.35 -16.63
N PRO A 63 -30.92 18.32 -17.97
CA PRO A 63 -30.02 19.19 -18.71
C PRO A 63 -30.20 20.67 -18.31
N GLY A 64 -29.09 21.39 -18.18
CA GLY A 64 -29.06 22.81 -17.80
C GLY A 64 -28.98 23.06 -16.28
N ASP A 65 -29.19 22.06 -15.44
CA ASP A 65 -29.17 22.26 -13.99
C ASP A 65 -27.75 22.51 -13.45
N HIS A 66 -27.60 23.56 -12.63
CA HIS A 66 -26.34 23.93 -12.02
C HIS A 66 -26.01 23.10 -10.76
N PRO A 67 -24.73 22.94 -10.39
CA PRO A 67 -24.34 22.26 -9.16
C PRO A 67 -24.56 23.15 -7.92
N THR A 68 -24.95 22.54 -6.81
CA THR A 68 -25.03 23.19 -5.48
C THR A 68 -24.34 22.32 -4.43
N PRO A 69 -23.88 22.87 -3.28
CA PRO A 69 -23.22 22.09 -2.24
C PRO A 69 -24.02 20.87 -1.76
N SER A 70 -25.35 21.00 -1.63
CA SER A 70 -26.23 19.88 -1.25
C SER A 70 -26.30 18.80 -2.35
N ARG A 71 -26.30 19.19 -3.63
CA ARG A 71 -26.30 18.25 -4.76
C ARG A 71 -25.03 17.38 -4.80
N PHE A 72 -23.87 17.91 -4.42
CA PHE A 72 -22.65 17.09 -4.29
C PHE A 72 -22.80 15.98 -3.25
N VAL A 73 -23.41 16.28 -2.11
CA VAL A 73 -23.65 15.31 -1.03
C VAL A 73 -24.64 14.24 -1.48
N VAL A 74 -25.73 14.63 -2.15
CA VAL A 74 -26.74 13.69 -2.67
C VAL A 74 -26.14 12.78 -3.73
N ARG A 75 -25.40 13.34 -4.71
CA ARG A 75 -24.75 12.61 -5.80
C ARG A 75 -23.86 11.46 -5.31
N ASN A 76 -23.17 11.65 -4.20
CA ASN A 76 -22.24 10.65 -3.67
C ASN A 76 -22.89 9.30 -3.33
N ARG A 77 -24.21 9.27 -3.07
CA ARG A 77 -24.93 8.00 -2.88
C ARG A 77 -24.96 7.15 -4.15
N VAL A 78 -25.00 7.77 -5.33
CA VAL A 78 -25.00 7.09 -6.63
C VAL A 78 -23.65 6.46 -6.89
N ILE A 79 -22.56 7.20 -6.61
CA ILE A 79 -21.20 6.67 -6.70
C ILE A 79 -21.07 5.40 -5.86
N ALA A 80 -21.50 5.46 -4.58
CA ALA A 80 -21.46 4.30 -3.69
C ALA A 80 -22.35 3.13 -4.16
N ALA A 81 -23.50 3.42 -4.78
CA ALA A 81 -24.43 2.39 -5.25
C ALA A 81 -23.92 1.67 -6.51
N LEU A 82 -23.19 2.37 -7.38
CA LEU A 82 -22.65 1.82 -8.63
C LEU A 82 -21.39 0.96 -8.43
N THR A 83 -20.81 0.91 -7.23
CA THR A 83 -19.56 0.16 -6.97
C THR A 83 -19.73 -1.04 -6.05
N ARG A 84 -18.85 -2.04 -6.21
CA ARG A 84 -18.69 -3.16 -5.26
C ARG A 84 -17.96 -2.71 -3.97
N GLY A 85 -17.13 -1.67 -4.06
CA GLY A 85 -16.47 -1.05 -2.91
C GLY A 85 -15.99 0.38 -3.19
N THR A 86 -15.66 1.11 -2.14
CA THR A 86 -15.17 2.50 -2.19
C THR A 86 -13.83 2.62 -1.48
N VAL A 87 -12.83 3.16 -2.18
CA VAL A 87 -11.53 3.50 -1.59
C VAL A 87 -11.41 5.02 -1.39
N VAL A 88 -11.01 5.44 -0.19
CA VAL A 88 -10.70 6.83 0.14
C VAL A 88 -9.19 6.99 0.22
N VAL A 89 -8.63 7.77 -0.71
CA VAL A 89 -7.18 7.98 -0.81
C VAL A 89 -6.70 9.10 0.11
N GLU A 90 -7.38 10.24 0.09
CA GLU A 90 -7.13 11.38 0.98
C GLU A 90 -8.46 11.97 1.47
N ALA A 91 -8.54 12.31 2.75
CA ALA A 91 -9.69 12.95 3.37
C ALA A 91 -9.30 13.64 4.69
N ALA A 92 -9.66 14.93 4.82
CA ALA A 92 -9.79 15.58 6.13
C ALA A 92 -11.13 15.19 6.80
N TYR A 93 -11.30 15.46 8.11
CA TYR A 93 -12.50 15.07 8.88
C TYR A 93 -13.85 15.47 8.27
N ARG A 94 -13.89 16.56 7.51
CA ARG A 94 -15.11 17.09 6.86
C ARG A 94 -15.12 16.90 5.34
N SER A 95 -14.30 15.98 4.83
CA SER A 95 -14.24 15.69 3.39
C SER A 95 -15.54 15.07 2.88
N GLY A 96 -15.97 15.48 1.69
CA GLY A 96 -17.10 14.86 0.98
C GLY A 96 -16.86 13.39 0.63
N SER A 97 -15.61 12.95 0.49
CA SER A 97 -15.28 11.54 0.24
C SER A 97 -15.71 10.61 1.38
N LEU A 98 -15.73 11.10 2.63
CA LEU A 98 -16.24 10.35 3.78
C LEU A 98 -17.75 10.14 3.73
N VAL A 99 -18.49 11.04 3.07
CA VAL A 99 -19.93 10.85 2.83
C VAL A 99 -20.15 9.66 1.90
N THR A 100 -19.35 9.54 0.84
CA THR A 100 -19.39 8.41 -0.10
C THR A 100 -19.07 7.10 0.61
N ALA A 101 -18.00 7.07 1.42
CA ALA A 101 -17.65 5.88 2.20
C ALA A 101 -18.76 5.45 3.16
N ARG A 102 -19.36 6.39 3.92
CA ARG A 102 -20.51 6.08 4.79
C ARG A 102 -21.72 5.58 4.01
N ALA A 103 -21.96 6.10 2.81
CA ALA A 103 -23.03 5.60 1.94
C ALA A 103 -22.76 4.16 1.48
N ALA A 104 -21.51 3.85 1.11
CA ALA A 104 -21.09 2.50 0.76
C ALA A 104 -21.26 1.52 1.93
N GLN A 105 -20.87 1.90 3.16
CA GLN A 105 -21.09 1.10 4.37
C GLN A 105 -22.57 0.78 4.60
N ARG A 106 -23.45 1.79 4.47
CA ARG A 106 -24.91 1.59 4.61
C ARG A 106 -25.50 0.64 3.56
N LEU A 107 -24.86 0.52 2.40
CA LEU A 107 -25.24 -0.40 1.33
C LEU A 107 -24.59 -1.78 1.45
N GLY A 108 -23.85 -2.05 2.53
CA GLY A 108 -23.11 -3.31 2.70
C GLY A 108 -21.97 -3.49 1.70
N ARG A 109 -21.42 -2.39 1.16
CA ARG A 109 -20.27 -2.41 0.25
C ARG A 109 -18.96 -2.30 1.00
N HIS A 110 -17.89 -2.86 0.42
CA HIS A 110 -16.55 -2.73 1.00
C HIS A 110 -16.14 -1.25 1.08
N THR A 111 -15.56 -0.87 2.21
CA THR A 111 -14.93 0.45 2.35
C THR A 111 -13.48 0.28 2.69
N MET A 112 -12.66 1.09 2.03
CA MET A 112 -11.21 0.98 2.06
C MET A 112 -10.60 2.36 2.27
N GLY A 113 -9.44 2.40 2.93
CA GLY A 113 -8.69 3.62 3.16
C GLY A 113 -7.21 3.43 2.83
N VAL A 114 -6.63 4.39 2.10
CA VAL A 114 -5.18 4.42 1.88
C VAL A 114 -4.50 5.07 3.07
N PRO A 115 -3.55 4.40 3.73
CA PRO A 115 -2.88 5.01 4.87
C PRO A 115 -2.02 6.18 4.42
N GLY A 116 -1.90 7.18 5.27
CA GLY A 116 -0.95 8.27 5.13
C GLY A 116 -0.39 8.67 6.50
N PRO A 117 0.57 9.61 6.54
CA PRO A 117 1.23 10.01 7.79
C PRO A 117 0.23 10.37 8.88
N ALA A 118 0.44 9.87 10.09
CA ALA A 118 -0.44 10.11 11.26
C ALA A 118 -0.61 11.60 11.58
N THR A 119 0.37 12.42 11.22
CA THR A 119 0.41 13.87 11.43
C THR A 119 -0.24 14.68 10.29
N SER A 120 -0.62 14.03 9.18
CA SER A 120 -1.19 14.71 8.02
C SER A 120 -2.68 14.98 8.21
N ALA A 121 -3.07 16.26 8.15
CA ALA A 121 -4.49 16.65 8.16
C ALA A 121 -5.29 16.07 6.97
N ARG A 122 -4.62 15.77 5.85
CA ARG A 122 -5.23 15.13 4.66
C ARG A 122 -5.47 13.63 4.85
N SER A 123 -4.89 13.01 5.87
CA SER A 123 -5.06 11.59 6.20
C SER A 123 -6.01 11.36 7.37
N ALA A 124 -6.27 12.41 8.17
CA ALA A 124 -7.03 12.30 9.42
C ALA A 124 -8.42 11.68 9.26
N GLY A 125 -9.15 12.03 8.19
CA GLY A 125 -10.44 11.44 7.87
C GLY A 125 -10.34 9.97 7.43
N VAL A 126 -9.26 9.60 6.73
CA VAL A 126 -9.00 8.20 6.36
C VAL A 126 -8.68 7.38 7.61
N HIS A 127 -7.93 7.92 8.56
CA HIS A 127 -7.66 7.24 9.83
C HIS A 127 -8.94 6.97 10.63
N GLU A 128 -9.86 7.93 10.68
CA GLU A 128 -11.18 7.71 11.30
C GLU A 128 -12.00 6.65 10.56
N LEU A 129 -11.96 6.65 9.23
CA LEU A 129 -12.62 5.63 8.42
C LEU A 129 -12.06 4.23 8.72
N LEU A 130 -10.73 4.09 8.83
CA LEU A 130 -10.06 2.83 9.19
C LEU A 130 -10.39 2.39 10.62
N ARG A 131 -10.39 3.31 11.59
CA ARG A 131 -10.85 3.03 12.97
C ARG A 131 -12.31 2.61 13.03
N GLY A 132 -13.13 3.10 12.10
CA GLY A 132 -14.52 2.72 11.91
C GLY A 132 -14.74 1.40 11.17
N GLY A 133 -13.70 0.60 10.93
CA GLY A 133 -13.81 -0.74 10.34
C GLY A 133 -13.66 -0.82 8.82
N ALA A 134 -13.22 0.26 8.16
CA ALA A 134 -12.78 0.14 6.77
C ALA A 134 -11.45 -0.61 6.67
N THR A 135 -11.25 -1.32 5.56
CA THR A 135 -10.02 -2.08 5.32
C THR A 135 -8.89 -1.16 4.86
N LEU A 136 -7.72 -1.30 5.47
CA LEU A 136 -6.52 -0.62 4.99
C LEU A 136 -6.07 -1.26 3.69
N VAL A 137 -5.84 -0.44 2.66
CA VAL A 137 -5.27 -0.86 1.38
C VAL A 137 -4.15 0.07 0.97
N THR A 138 -3.16 -0.45 0.27
CA THR A 138 -1.93 0.23 -0.11
C THR A 138 -1.65 0.15 -1.61
N ASP A 139 -2.29 -0.79 -2.31
CA ASP A 139 -2.25 -0.87 -3.76
C ASP A 139 -3.58 -1.37 -4.35
N ALA A 140 -3.62 -1.46 -5.69
CA ALA A 140 -4.78 -1.94 -6.42
C ALA A 140 -5.04 -3.45 -6.27
N ALA A 141 -4.03 -4.28 -5.94
CA ALA A 141 -4.22 -5.71 -5.76
C ALA A 141 -5.00 -6.00 -4.48
N GLU A 142 -4.71 -5.29 -3.39
CA GLU A 142 -5.47 -5.37 -2.13
C GLU A 142 -6.91 -4.86 -2.29
N ILE A 143 -7.14 -3.86 -3.15
CA ILE A 143 -8.51 -3.45 -3.49
C ILE A 143 -9.24 -4.59 -4.21
N VAL A 144 -8.61 -5.17 -5.23
CA VAL A 144 -9.21 -6.25 -6.05
C VAL A 144 -9.47 -7.49 -5.21
N GLU A 145 -8.59 -7.84 -4.27
CA GLU A 145 -8.82 -8.95 -3.33
C GLU A 145 -10.13 -8.80 -2.55
N LEU A 146 -10.50 -7.58 -2.18
CA LEU A 146 -11.72 -7.32 -1.43
C LEU A 146 -12.97 -7.29 -2.31
N VAL A 147 -12.88 -6.67 -3.49
CA VAL A 147 -14.06 -6.44 -4.34
C VAL A 147 -14.20 -7.41 -5.50
N GLY A 148 -13.19 -8.22 -5.78
CA GLY A 148 -13.11 -9.12 -6.93
C GLY A 148 -13.77 -10.46 -6.71
N ASP A 149 -13.39 -11.40 -7.56
CA ASP A 149 -13.95 -12.74 -7.53
C ASP A 149 -13.12 -13.65 -6.61
N MET A 150 -13.73 -14.75 -6.18
CA MET A 150 -13.09 -15.68 -5.27
C MET A 150 -11.79 -16.23 -5.90
N GLY A 151 -10.66 -16.04 -5.20
CA GLY A 151 -9.33 -16.45 -5.67
C GLY A 151 -8.49 -15.33 -6.28
N GLU A 152 -9.03 -14.12 -6.48
CA GLU A 152 -8.25 -12.94 -6.90
C GLU A 152 -7.46 -12.32 -5.74
N LEU A 153 -6.56 -13.10 -5.13
CA LEU A 153 -5.80 -12.67 -3.96
C LEU A 153 -4.71 -11.66 -4.29
N ALA A 154 -4.45 -10.75 -3.34
CA ALA A 154 -3.29 -9.87 -3.43
C ALA A 154 -2.01 -10.73 -3.29
N PRO A 155 -0.93 -10.40 -4.02
CA PRO A 155 0.30 -11.16 -3.89
C PRO A 155 0.86 -11.02 -2.49
N ALA A 156 1.26 -12.15 -1.88
CA ALA A 156 1.89 -12.14 -0.57
C ALA A 156 3.20 -11.33 -0.61
N ARG A 157 3.25 -10.26 0.19
CA ARG A 157 4.40 -9.37 0.24
C ARG A 157 5.43 -9.88 1.22
N HIS A 158 6.60 -10.20 0.71
CA HIS A 158 7.76 -10.59 1.51
C HIS A 158 8.89 -9.59 1.27
N GLY A 159 9.63 -9.26 2.33
CA GLY A 159 10.90 -8.56 2.17
C GLY A 159 11.88 -9.37 1.33
N PRO A 160 12.96 -8.75 0.83
CA PRO A 160 14.00 -9.51 0.12
C PRO A 160 14.54 -10.59 1.07
N VAL A 161 14.58 -11.83 0.59
CA VAL A 161 15.27 -12.92 1.30
C VAL A 161 16.76 -12.58 1.28
N LEU A 162 17.32 -12.26 2.44
CA LEU A 162 18.75 -11.99 2.54
C LEU A 162 19.48 -13.33 2.58
N PRO A 163 20.70 -13.44 2.02
CA PRO A 163 21.46 -14.68 2.07
C PRO A 163 21.60 -15.28 3.48
N ARG A 164 21.66 -14.44 4.52
CA ARG A 164 21.72 -14.85 5.92
C ARG A 164 20.44 -15.55 6.43
N ASP A 165 19.30 -15.27 5.81
CA ASP A 165 18.00 -15.83 6.20
C ASP A 165 17.89 -17.31 5.76
N LEU A 166 18.76 -17.72 4.83
CA LEU A 166 18.91 -19.11 4.37
C LEU A 166 19.87 -19.94 5.24
N LEU A 167 20.53 -19.34 6.23
CA LEU A 167 21.39 -20.08 7.16
C LEU A 167 20.52 -20.93 8.09
N GLU A 168 21.00 -22.15 8.38
CA GLU A 168 20.46 -22.98 9.45
C GLU A 168 20.44 -22.21 10.79
N PRO A 169 19.46 -22.47 11.68
CA PRO A 169 19.30 -21.74 12.94
C PRO A 169 20.60 -21.62 13.74
N ASP A 170 21.33 -22.72 13.92
CA ASP A 170 22.57 -22.76 14.71
C ASP A 170 23.69 -21.91 14.07
N ALA A 171 23.82 -21.94 12.74
CA ALA A 171 24.79 -21.12 12.02
C ALA A 171 24.43 -19.62 12.11
N ARG A 172 23.14 -19.30 12.15
CA ARG A 172 22.65 -17.92 12.30
C ARG A 172 22.97 -17.35 13.68
N GLU A 173 22.77 -18.13 14.74
CA GLU A 173 23.12 -17.73 16.11
C GLU A 173 24.63 -17.53 16.29
N VAL A 174 25.44 -18.43 15.73
CA VAL A 174 26.91 -18.29 15.71
C VAL A 174 27.35 -17.05 14.92
N LEU A 175 26.70 -16.75 13.80
CA LEU A 175 26.98 -15.54 13.03
C LEU A 175 26.57 -14.27 13.79
N ALA A 176 25.46 -14.29 14.53
CA ALA A 176 24.96 -13.17 15.32
C ALA A 176 25.82 -12.88 16.56
N ALA A 177 26.47 -13.90 17.13
CA ALA A 177 27.36 -13.77 18.27
C ALA A 177 28.71 -13.11 17.94
N LEU A 178 29.06 -12.96 16.66
CA LEU A 178 30.28 -12.27 16.25
C LEU A 178 30.16 -10.74 16.40
N PRO A 179 31.20 -10.06 16.89
CA PRO A 179 31.16 -8.62 17.05
C PRO A 179 31.15 -7.92 15.68
N ALA A 180 30.40 -6.82 15.59
CA ALA A 180 30.32 -6.00 14.37
C ALA A 180 31.68 -5.41 13.94
N ARG A 181 32.62 -5.25 14.89
CA ARG A 181 33.99 -4.77 14.67
C ARG A 181 34.97 -5.58 15.51
N GLY A 182 36.15 -5.83 14.95
CA GLY A 182 37.19 -6.63 15.62
C GLY A 182 37.03 -8.13 15.36
N ALA A 183 37.77 -8.94 16.11
CA ALA A 183 37.71 -10.39 16.05
C ALA A 183 37.37 -10.95 17.43
N ALA A 184 36.65 -12.08 17.48
CA ALA A 184 36.31 -12.80 18.70
C ALA A 184 36.86 -14.23 18.66
N THR A 185 37.24 -14.79 19.82
CA THR A 185 37.66 -16.19 19.87
C THR A 185 36.46 -17.11 19.69
N ALA A 186 36.70 -18.37 19.28
CA ALA A 186 35.61 -19.35 19.16
C ALA A 186 34.85 -19.56 20.49
N ALA A 187 35.55 -19.50 21.63
CA ALA A 187 34.94 -19.60 22.96
C ALA A 187 34.03 -18.41 23.29
N ASP A 188 34.40 -17.20 22.85
CA ASP A 188 33.56 -16.01 23.04
C ASP A 188 32.31 -16.06 22.16
N VAL A 189 32.46 -16.52 20.92
CA VAL A 189 31.34 -16.73 19.99
C VAL A 189 30.41 -17.81 20.52
N ALA A 190 30.95 -18.93 21.01
CA ALA A 190 30.16 -20.02 21.60
C ALA A 190 29.31 -19.54 22.79
N ARG A 191 29.92 -18.74 23.67
CA ARG A 191 29.23 -18.13 24.81
C ARG A 191 28.11 -17.19 24.37
N GLY A 192 28.35 -16.38 23.34
CA GLY A 192 27.35 -15.46 22.80
C GLY A 192 26.19 -16.16 22.07
N ALA A 193 26.49 -17.27 21.39
CA ALA A 193 25.52 -18.08 20.64
C ALA A 193 24.79 -19.12 21.52
N GLY A 194 25.16 -19.26 22.80
CA GLY A 194 24.56 -20.24 23.70
C GLY A 194 24.84 -21.70 23.29
N THR A 195 26.00 -21.97 22.69
CA THR A 195 26.37 -23.30 22.17
C THR A 195 27.74 -23.76 22.69
N THR A 196 28.16 -24.97 22.34
CA THR A 196 29.48 -25.49 22.70
C THR A 196 30.57 -24.88 21.83
N THR A 197 31.81 -24.86 22.31
CA THR A 197 32.95 -24.38 21.52
C THR A 197 33.15 -25.19 20.24
N ASP A 198 32.94 -26.52 20.29
CA ASP A 198 33.11 -27.40 19.13
C ASP A 198 32.04 -27.13 18.06
N ASP A 199 30.78 -26.93 18.47
CA ASP A 199 29.69 -26.58 17.56
C ASP A 199 29.89 -25.19 16.95
N ALA A 200 30.32 -24.22 17.77
CA ALA A 200 30.67 -22.88 17.28
C ALA A 200 31.80 -22.93 16.25
N ILE A 201 32.85 -23.73 16.49
CA ILE A 201 33.95 -23.93 15.53
C ILE A 201 33.41 -24.53 14.23
N ALA A 202 32.60 -25.57 14.30
CA ALA A 202 32.02 -26.22 13.11
C ALA A 202 31.22 -25.22 12.27
N ARG A 203 30.33 -24.44 12.91
CA ARG A 203 29.53 -23.41 12.24
C ARG A 203 30.38 -22.25 11.72
N LEU A 204 31.44 -21.84 12.43
CA LEU A 204 32.36 -20.79 11.96
C LEU A 204 33.08 -21.19 10.67
N TYR A 205 33.46 -22.47 10.52
CA TYR A 205 34.03 -22.96 9.27
C TYR A 205 33.01 -23.03 8.13
N GLU A 206 31.78 -23.43 8.42
CA GLU A 206 30.69 -23.37 7.45
C GLU A 206 30.45 -21.92 6.98
N LEU A 207 30.28 -20.99 7.93
CA LEU A 207 30.10 -19.56 7.66
C LEU A 207 31.27 -18.97 6.88
N ARG A 208 32.50 -19.46 7.08
CA ARG A 208 33.67 -19.08 6.30
C ARG A 208 33.57 -19.56 4.86
N SER A 209 33.13 -20.79 4.63
CA SER A 209 32.92 -21.33 3.28
C SER A 209 31.87 -20.54 2.50
N LEU A 210 30.84 -20.05 3.20
CA LEU A 210 29.80 -19.18 2.64
C LEU A 210 30.24 -17.71 2.51
N GLY A 211 31.42 -17.37 3.05
CA GLY A 211 32.03 -16.05 2.95
C GLY A 211 31.47 -15.01 3.93
N TYR A 212 30.82 -15.43 5.02
CA TYR A 212 30.33 -14.52 6.07
C TYR A 212 31.41 -14.13 7.08
N VAL A 213 32.36 -15.02 7.33
CA VAL A 213 33.41 -14.81 8.34
C VAL A 213 34.79 -15.11 7.77
N GLU A 214 35.79 -14.45 8.32
CA GLU A 214 37.21 -14.69 8.05
C GLU A 214 37.93 -14.98 9.37
N ARG A 215 38.96 -15.82 9.29
CA ARG A 215 39.84 -16.11 10.43
C ARG A 215 41.01 -15.13 10.41
N HIS A 216 41.28 -14.50 11.54
CA HIS A 216 42.37 -13.54 11.74
C HIS A 216 43.16 -13.92 13.00
N GLY A 217 44.25 -14.67 12.83
CA GLY A 217 44.96 -15.32 13.92
C GLY A 217 44.08 -16.35 14.64
N GLU A 218 43.95 -16.21 15.96
CA GLU A 218 43.06 -17.04 16.78
C GLU A 218 41.61 -16.53 16.84
N GLY A 219 41.34 -15.38 16.20
CA GLY A 219 40.02 -14.76 16.20
C GLY A 219 39.24 -14.95 14.89
N TRP A 220 37.93 -14.78 14.99
CA TRP A 220 36.98 -14.80 13.89
C TRP A 220 36.34 -13.43 13.74
N LYS A 221 36.16 -12.99 12.49
CA LYS A 221 35.65 -11.66 12.16
C LYS A 221 34.66 -11.74 11.02
N LEU A 222 33.65 -10.86 11.05
CA LEU A 222 32.71 -10.70 9.94
C LEU A 222 33.41 -10.15 8.69
N THR A 223 33.15 -10.74 7.53
CA THR A 223 33.58 -10.18 6.26
C THR A 223 32.75 -8.94 5.90
N ARG A 224 33.25 -8.11 4.97
CA ARG A 224 32.45 -6.99 4.41
C ARG A 224 31.12 -7.47 3.84
N ARG A 225 31.05 -8.68 3.27
CA ARG A 225 29.82 -9.29 2.73
C ARG A 225 28.77 -9.51 3.83
N ALA A 226 29.17 -10.05 4.98
CA ALA A 226 28.27 -10.22 6.12
C ALA A 226 27.78 -8.87 6.66
N VAL A 227 28.68 -7.88 6.75
CA VAL A 227 28.34 -6.53 7.24
C VAL A 227 27.38 -5.79 6.29
N ILE A 228 27.54 -5.93 4.97
CA ILE A 228 26.63 -5.34 3.96
C ILE A 228 25.26 -6.02 4.02
N SER A 229 25.21 -7.34 4.13
CA SER A 229 23.95 -8.08 4.30
C SER A 229 23.21 -7.69 5.60
N ALA A 230 23.94 -7.35 6.66
CA ALA A 230 23.35 -6.88 7.92
C ALA A 230 22.72 -5.48 7.80
N ARG A 231 23.38 -4.58 7.08
CA ARG A 231 22.90 -3.20 6.85
C ARG A 231 21.76 -3.12 5.84
N ALA A 232 21.75 -3.98 4.82
CA ALA A 232 20.65 -4.04 3.85
C ALA A 232 19.30 -4.39 4.52
N GLY A 233 19.31 -5.14 5.63
CA GLY A 233 18.11 -5.41 6.43
C GLY A 233 17.71 -4.33 7.42
N GLN A 234 18.55 -3.30 7.66
CA GLN A 234 18.26 -2.19 8.59
C GLN A 234 17.94 -0.86 7.88
N GLY A 235 18.24 -0.73 6.59
CA GLY A 235 18.03 0.51 5.81
C GLY A 235 16.59 0.76 5.34
N GLY A 236 15.59 0.15 6.00
CA GLY A 236 14.18 0.20 5.60
C GLY A 236 13.25 0.83 6.64
N CYS A 237 13.77 1.67 7.53
CA CYS A 237 12.97 2.47 8.48
C CYS A 237 12.92 3.93 8.06
#